data_AF-A0A1X7UC34-F1
#
_entry.id   AF-A0A1X7UC34-F1
#
_cell.length_a   1.000
_cell.length_b   1.000
_cell.length_c   1.000
_cell.angle_alpha   90.00
_cell.angle_beta   90.00
_cell.angle_gamma   90.00
#
_symmetry.space_group_name_H-M   'P 1'
#
loop_
_entity.id
_entity.type
_entity.pdbx_description
1 polymer ?
#
loop_
_entity_poly.entity_id
_entity_poly.type
_entity_poly.pdbx_seq_one_letter_code
_entity_poly.pdbx_strand_id
1 'polypeptide(L)'
;ESLLVDTVELSKFSSLDELDLATISLPTSISNETTADDINLAFTLYTQSTLFPIRDSVPDTVVGSSVISASVGGIPDGTVLSDNVTVNLRIVVENATNHRCVYWDFTAADGRGNWSIVNCTTTVDPDTNDTVTCSCNHLTTLPAL
;
A
#
# COMPACT_ATOMS: atom_id res chain seq x y z
N GLU A 1 -2.46 -28.30 -2.11
CA GLU A 1 -3.03 -27.07 -2.68
C GLU A 1 -1.90 -26.28 -3.32
N SER A 2 -2.00 -26.02 -4.62
CA SER A 2 -0.98 -25.29 -5.39
C SER A 2 -1.33 -23.81 -5.39
N LEU A 3 -0.45 -22.97 -4.82
CA LEU A 3 -0.54 -21.51 -4.97
C LEU A 3 -0.36 -21.19 -6.46
N LEU A 4 -1.42 -20.68 -7.09
CA LEU A 4 -1.34 -20.10 -8.42
C LEU A 4 -0.81 -18.68 -8.23
N VAL A 5 0.46 -18.43 -8.59
CA VAL A 5 0.97 -17.07 -8.76
C VAL A 5 0.55 -16.64 -10.16
N ASP A 6 -0.52 -15.85 -10.25
CA ASP A 6 -0.99 -15.31 -11.52
C ASP A 6 0.02 -14.26 -12.01
N THR A 7 0.68 -14.54 -13.13
CA THR A 7 1.47 -13.55 -13.85
C THR A 7 0.51 -12.56 -14.51
N VAL A 8 0.43 -11.35 -13.96
CA VAL A 8 -0.46 -10.30 -14.47
C VAL A 8 0.08 -9.73 -15.78
N GLU A 9 -0.61 -9.97 -16.90
CA GLU A 9 -0.37 -9.27 -18.16
C GLU A 9 -0.90 -7.82 -18.07
N LEU A 10 0.00 -6.85 -18.14
CA LEU A 10 -0.30 -5.40 -18.13
C LEU A 10 -1.26 -4.95 -19.26
N SER A 11 -1.50 -5.79 -20.28
CA SER A 11 -2.35 -5.47 -21.44
C SER A 11 -3.85 -5.69 -21.21
N LYS A 12 -4.26 -6.34 -20.12
CA LYS A 12 -5.69 -6.63 -19.82
C LYS A 12 -6.41 -5.52 -19.05
N PHE A 13 -5.73 -4.44 -18.68
CA PHE A 13 -6.31 -3.32 -17.92
C PHE A 13 -7.24 -2.41 -18.74
N SER A 14 -7.60 -2.78 -19.98
CA SER A 14 -8.35 -1.94 -20.90
C SER A 14 -9.89 -2.08 -20.83
N SER A 15 -10.44 -2.89 -19.91
CA SER A 15 -11.89 -2.91 -19.66
C SER A 15 -12.25 -1.98 -18.50
N LEU A 16 -12.34 -0.69 -18.81
CA LEU A 16 -12.78 0.39 -17.92
C LEU A 16 -14.29 0.27 -17.63
N ASP A 17 -14.63 -0.45 -16.57
CA ASP A 17 -15.86 -0.25 -15.76
C ASP A 17 -15.66 -0.68 -14.27
N GLU A 18 -14.46 -1.11 -13.86
CA GLU A 18 -14.06 -1.12 -12.45
C GLU A 18 -13.27 0.16 -12.15
N LEU A 19 -13.76 0.96 -11.21
CA LEU A 19 -13.03 2.12 -10.69
C LEU A 19 -11.73 1.64 -10.04
N ASP A 20 -10.57 2.15 -10.46
CA ASP A 20 -9.27 1.82 -9.86
C ASP A 20 -9.30 2.03 -8.34
N LEU A 21 -9.36 0.92 -7.59
CA LEU A 21 -9.40 0.93 -6.12
C LEU A 21 -8.05 1.34 -5.53
N ALA A 22 -6.97 0.99 -6.24
CA ALA A 22 -5.61 1.27 -5.83
C ALA A 22 -4.68 1.29 -7.05
N THR A 23 -3.69 2.19 -7.03
CA THR A 23 -2.53 2.15 -7.94
C THR A 23 -1.26 2.29 -7.12
N ILE A 24 -0.19 1.63 -7.55
CA ILE A 24 1.14 1.73 -6.94
C ILE A 24 2.18 2.00 -8.02
N SER A 25 3.02 3.00 -7.78
CA SER A 25 4.09 3.45 -8.66
C SER A 25 5.42 3.36 -7.90
N LEU A 26 6.29 2.46 -8.38
CA LEU A 26 7.65 2.33 -7.87
C LEU A 26 8.56 3.38 -8.53
N PRO A 27 9.49 4.00 -7.78
CA PRO A 27 10.45 4.92 -8.37
C PRO A 27 11.44 4.17 -9.26
N THR A 28 11.99 4.84 -10.27
CA THR A 28 12.98 4.22 -11.18
C THR A 28 14.29 3.88 -10.47
N SER A 29 14.60 4.55 -9.36
CA SER A 29 15.76 4.25 -8.50
C SER A 29 15.67 2.93 -7.76
N ILE A 30 14.53 2.22 -7.81
CA ILE A 30 14.36 0.93 -7.14
C ILE A 30 15.39 -0.13 -7.59
N SER A 31 15.91 -0.03 -8.81
CA SER A 31 16.98 -0.91 -9.29
C SER A 31 18.32 -0.68 -8.60
N ASN A 32 18.51 0.47 -7.96
CA ASN A 32 19.73 0.81 -7.21
C ASN A 32 19.64 0.35 -5.74
N GLU A 33 18.45 -0.03 -5.28
CA GLU A 33 18.18 -0.46 -3.90
C GLU A 33 18.41 -1.97 -3.70
N THR A 34 18.67 -2.70 -4.78
CA THR A 34 18.90 -4.16 -4.78
C THR A 34 20.18 -4.50 -5.53
N THR A 35 20.85 -5.57 -5.12
CA THR A 35 21.99 -6.14 -5.84
C THR A 35 21.60 -7.37 -6.66
N ALA A 36 20.30 -7.65 -6.79
CA ALA A 36 19.81 -8.78 -7.56
C ALA A 36 20.01 -8.53 -9.07
N ASP A 37 20.48 -9.54 -9.79
CA ASP A 37 20.68 -9.46 -11.24
C ASP A 37 19.34 -9.32 -11.99
N ASP A 38 18.29 -9.99 -11.48
CA ASP A 38 16.91 -9.90 -11.97
C ASP A 38 16.00 -9.33 -10.87
N ILE A 39 15.21 -8.30 -11.21
CA ILE A 39 14.27 -7.68 -10.29
C ILE A 39 12.91 -8.37 -10.40
N ASN A 40 12.60 -9.21 -9.42
CA ASN A 40 11.27 -9.80 -9.27
C ASN A 40 10.36 -8.82 -8.53
N LEU A 41 9.20 -8.52 -9.11
CA LEU A 41 8.18 -7.68 -8.50
C LEU A 41 6.97 -8.53 -8.13
N ALA A 42 6.45 -8.36 -6.93
CA ALA A 42 5.18 -8.94 -6.53
C ALA A 42 4.29 -7.88 -5.89
N PHE A 43 3.05 -7.83 -6.35
CA PHE A 43 2.01 -6.93 -5.87
C PHE A 43 0.85 -7.74 -5.32
N THR A 44 0.20 -7.24 -4.28
CA THR A 44 -0.99 -7.88 -3.72
C THR A 44 -2.00 -6.81 -3.34
N LEU A 45 -3.25 -7.03 -3.72
CA LEU A 45 -4.37 -6.17 -3.36
C LEU A 45 -5.38 -6.97 -2.53
N TYR A 46 -5.66 -6.50 -1.33
CA TYR A 46 -6.75 -6.97 -0.49
C TYR A 46 -7.86 -5.93 -0.53
N THR A 47 -9.02 -6.32 -1.06
CA THR A 47 -10.21 -5.44 -1.12
C THR A 47 -10.83 -5.19 0.27
N GLN A 48 -10.45 -5.99 1.27
CA GLN A 48 -10.89 -5.87 2.66
C GLN A 48 -9.70 -5.89 3.61
N SER A 49 -9.81 -5.18 4.73
CA SER A 49 -8.77 -5.02 5.74
C SER A 49 -8.85 -6.04 6.89
N THR A 50 -9.66 -7.11 6.76
CA THR A 50 -9.92 -8.08 7.84
C THR A 50 -8.67 -8.78 8.37
N LEU A 51 -7.66 -8.96 7.53
CA LEU A 51 -6.36 -9.56 7.90
C LEU A 51 -5.44 -8.58 8.65
N PHE A 52 -5.81 -7.29 8.69
CA PHE A 52 -5.00 -6.20 9.21
C PHE A 52 -5.80 -5.40 10.25
N PRO A 53 -6.11 -6.02 11.41
CA PRO A 53 -6.94 -5.40 12.42
C PRO A 53 -6.23 -4.19 13.02
N ILE A 54 -6.99 -3.13 13.24
CA ILE A 54 -6.52 -1.98 14.01
C ILE A 54 -6.36 -2.40 15.48
N ARG A 55 -5.18 -2.20 16.05
CA ARG A 55 -4.89 -2.45 17.48
C ARG A 55 -4.60 -1.12 18.17
N ASP A 56 -5.03 -0.96 19.41
CA ASP A 56 -4.67 0.17 20.28
C ASP A 56 -4.84 1.57 19.61
N SER A 57 -5.91 1.77 18.84
CA SER A 57 -6.13 3.02 18.11
C SER A 57 -6.92 4.04 18.89
N VAL A 58 -6.90 5.27 18.37
CA VAL A 58 -7.89 6.29 18.70
C VAL A 58 -9.29 5.73 18.38
N PRO A 59 -10.30 5.97 19.24
CA PRO A 59 -11.69 5.67 18.91
C PRO A 59 -12.09 6.23 17.54
N ASP A 60 -13.03 5.57 16.87
CA ASP A 60 -13.57 5.98 15.56
C ASP A 60 -12.55 5.97 14.40
N THR A 61 -11.46 5.20 14.53
CA THR A 61 -10.52 4.93 13.43
C THR A 61 -10.99 3.71 12.62
N VAL A 62 -10.96 3.81 11.30
CA VAL A 62 -11.30 2.74 10.36
C VAL A 62 -10.25 2.65 9.26
N VAL A 63 -10.10 1.50 8.61
CA VAL A 63 -9.33 1.40 7.37
C VAL A 63 -10.26 1.83 6.24
N GLY A 64 -10.03 3.02 5.67
CA GLY A 64 -10.93 3.65 4.70
C GLY A 64 -10.82 3.14 3.27
N SER A 65 -9.79 2.33 2.95
CA SER A 65 -9.47 1.87 1.59
C SER A 65 -9.24 0.36 1.50
N SER A 66 -9.00 -0.12 0.27
CA SER A 66 -8.30 -1.40 0.07
C SER A 66 -6.87 -1.35 0.62
N VAL A 67 -6.27 -2.52 0.82
CA VAL A 67 -4.89 -2.67 1.26
C VAL A 67 -4.05 -3.16 0.09
N ILE A 68 -3.03 -2.41 -0.32
CA ILE A 68 -2.12 -2.80 -1.41
C ILE A 68 -0.71 -2.99 -0.88
N SER A 69 0.01 -3.98 -1.39
CA SER A 69 1.39 -4.26 -1.01
C SER A 69 2.25 -4.42 -2.25
N ALA A 70 3.50 -3.97 -2.17
CA ALA A 70 4.54 -4.26 -3.13
C ALA A 70 5.75 -4.86 -2.43
N SER A 71 6.38 -5.83 -3.07
CA SER A 71 7.66 -6.38 -2.67
C SER A 71 8.57 -6.48 -3.89
N VAL A 72 9.86 -6.24 -3.65
CA VAL A 72 10.90 -6.24 -4.69
C VAL A 72 11.99 -7.21 -4.27
N GLY A 73 12.29 -8.17 -5.13
CA GLY A 73 13.32 -9.17 -4.89
C GLY A 73 14.68 -8.54 -4.59
N GLY A 74 15.31 -8.99 -3.51
CA GLY A 74 16.61 -8.49 -3.07
C GLY A 74 16.56 -7.21 -2.24
N ILE A 75 15.38 -6.62 -2.01
CA ILE A 75 15.18 -5.54 -1.03
C ILE A 75 14.51 -6.14 0.22
N PRO A 76 15.19 -6.19 1.37
CA PRO A 76 14.58 -6.65 2.62
C PRO A 76 13.42 -5.75 3.08
N ASP A 77 12.41 -6.35 3.72
CA ASP A 77 11.31 -5.60 4.33
C ASP A 77 11.82 -4.58 5.36
N GLY A 78 11.22 -3.39 5.37
CA GLY A 78 11.63 -2.29 6.25
C GLY A 78 12.88 -1.53 5.80
N THR A 79 13.44 -1.87 4.63
CA THR A 79 14.48 -1.05 3.99
C THR A 79 13.93 0.34 3.69
N VAL A 80 14.69 1.37 4.09
CA VAL A 80 14.42 2.76 3.73
C VAL A 80 14.98 3.02 2.34
N LEU A 81 14.11 3.33 1.40
CA LEU A 81 14.41 3.64 0.01
C LEU A 81 14.92 5.08 -0.12
N SER A 82 15.75 5.33 -1.14
CA SER A 82 16.22 6.69 -1.48
C SER A 82 15.11 7.58 -2.05
N ASP A 83 14.21 7.01 -2.86
CA ASP A 83 13.04 7.70 -3.40
C ASP A 83 11.74 7.03 -2.94
N ASN A 84 10.68 7.82 -2.87
CA ASN A 84 9.39 7.35 -2.39
C ASN A 84 8.64 6.52 -3.43
N VAL A 85 7.99 5.47 -2.94
CA VAL A 85 6.89 4.80 -3.62
C VAL A 85 5.64 5.65 -3.50
N THR A 86 4.89 5.78 -4.59
CA THR A 86 3.62 6.52 -4.62
C THR A 86 2.47 5.54 -4.78
N VAL A 87 1.46 5.64 -3.91
CA VAL A 87 0.25 4.83 -3.95
C VAL A 87 -0.96 5.74 -3.99
N ASN A 88 -1.89 5.53 -4.92
CA ASN A 88 -3.19 6.19 -4.88
C ASN A 88 -4.24 5.18 -4.44
N LEU A 89 -5.07 5.55 -3.48
CA LEU A 89 -6.09 4.70 -2.88
C LEU A 89 -7.44 5.38 -2.95
N ARG A 90 -8.45 4.66 -3.44
CA ARG A 90 -9.84 5.10 -3.34
C ARG A 90 -10.36 4.85 -1.93
N ILE A 91 -11.01 5.85 -1.36
CA ILE A 91 -11.74 5.75 -0.11
C ILE A 91 -13.11 5.14 -0.40
N VAL A 92 -13.40 4.02 0.25
CA VAL A 92 -14.64 3.25 0.08
C VAL A 92 -15.57 3.37 1.29
N VAL A 93 -15.09 3.98 2.37
CA VAL A 93 -15.89 4.26 3.57
C VAL A 93 -16.53 5.64 3.45
N GLU A 94 -17.87 5.66 3.39
CA GLU A 94 -18.64 6.90 3.33
C GLU A 94 -18.41 7.77 4.58
N ASN A 95 -18.32 9.09 4.38
CA ASN A 95 -18.10 10.09 5.43
C ASN A 95 -16.79 9.94 6.23
N ALA A 96 -15.85 9.10 5.78
CA ALA A 96 -14.50 9.10 6.33
C ALA A 96 -13.85 10.47 6.08
N THR A 97 -13.18 10.99 7.11
CA THR A 97 -12.47 12.28 7.06
C THR A 97 -11.11 12.13 7.74
N ASN A 98 -10.25 13.15 7.62
CA ASN A 98 -8.93 13.15 8.24
C ASN A 98 -8.04 11.97 7.79
N HIS A 99 -8.11 11.60 6.51
CA HIS A 99 -7.34 10.50 5.95
C HIS A 99 -5.85 10.56 6.31
N ARG A 100 -5.26 9.40 6.55
CA ARG A 100 -3.83 9.23 6.80
C ARG A 100 -3.33 8.00 6.05
N CYS A 101 -2.26 8.20 5.30
CA CYS A 101 -1.48 7.11 4.76
C CYS A 101 -0.76 6.37 5.88
N VAL A 102 -0.92 5.06 5.88
CA VAL A 102 -0.27 4.18 6.84
C VAL A 102 0.36 3.00 6.12
N TYR A 103 1.10 2.23 6.89
CA TYR A 103 1.56 0.92 6.50
C TYR A 103 1.41 -0.09 7.63
N TRP A 104 1.39 -1.38 7.28
CA TRP A 104 1.40 -2.43 8.27
C TRP A 104 2.82 -2.65 8.80
N ASP A 105 3.04 -2.26 10.05
CA ASP A 105 4.28 -2.54 10.77
C ASP A 105 4.14 -3.88 11.50
N PHE A 106 4.80 -4.92 10.97
CA PHE A 106 4.79 -6.26 11.57
C PHE A 106 5.42 -6.32 12.97
N THR A 107 6.29 -5.36 13.32
CA THR A 107 6.98 -5.33 14.62
C THR A 107 6.15 -4.65 15.71
N ALA A 108 5.14 -3.87 15.33
CA ALA A 108 4.26 -3.17 16.26
C ALA A 108 3.38 -4.13 17.08
N ALA A 109 2.82 -3.61 18.18
CA ALA A 109 1.93 -4.33 19.10
C ALA A 109 2.51 -5.68 19.57
N ASP A 110 3.78 -5.66 20.01
CA ASP A 110 4.54 -6.84 20.47
C ASP A 110 4.69 -7.92 19.38
N GLY A 111 4.94 -7.50 18.13
CA GLY A 111 5.11 -8.40 16.98
C GLY A 111 3.80 -8.98 16.43
N ARG A 112 2.64 -8.48 16.87
CA ARG A 112 1.32 -8.87 16.32
C ARG A 112 0.90 -8.05 15.11
N GLY A 113 1.65 -6.99 14.82
CA GLY A 113 1.41 -6.05 13.75
C GLY A 113 0.36 -4.99 14.08
N ASN A 114 0.59 -3.77 13.58
CA ASN A 114 -0.36 -2.67 13.65
C ASN A 114 -0.08 -1.63 12.54
N TRP A 115 -1.00 -0.70 12.34
CA TRP A 115 -0.82 0.42 11.42
C TRP A 115 0.14 1.48 11.95
N SER A 116 1.01 1.98 11.08
CA SER A 116 1.98 3.04 11.38
C SER A 116 1.97 4.12 10.30
N ILE A 117 2.10 5.38 10.71
CA ILE A 117 2.22 6.56 9.82
C ILE A 117 3.67 6.89 9.45
N VAL A 118 4.64 6.16 10.01
CA VAL A 118 6.06 6.54 9.95
C VAL A 118 6.56 6.53 8.51
N ASN A 119 7.25 7.62 8.14
CA ASN A 119 7.83 7.84 6.82
C ASN A 119 6.85 7.71 5.63
N CYS A 120 5.57 8.00 5.88
CA CYS A 120 4.56 8.17 4.85
C CYS A 120 3.98 9.58 4.90
N THR A 121 3.78 10.20 3.75
CA THR A 121 3.05 11.47 3.62
C THR A 121 1.71 11.24 2.95
N THR A 122 0.72 12.06 3.32
CA THR A 122 -0.65 11.98 2.83
C THR A 122 -0.99 13.23 2.04
N THR A 123 -1.44 13.04 0.80
CA THR A 123 -2.03 14.08 -0.04
C THR A 123 -3.45 13.62 -0.38
N VAL A 124 -4.43 14.51 -0.21
CA VAL A 124 -5.83 14.21 -0.53
C VAL A 124 -6.24 15.09 -1.70
N ASP A 125 -6.94 14.52 -2.67
CA ASP A 125 -7.52 15.30 -3.76
C ASP A 125 -8.57 16.27 -3.19
N PRO A 126 -8.36 17.60 -3.32
CA PRO A 126 -9.27 18.58 -2.74
C PRO A 126 -10.63 18.63 -3.43
N ASP A 127 -10.75 18.14 -4.66
CA ASP A 127 -11.96 18.25 -5.49
C ASP A 127 -12.92 17.08 -5.27
N THR A 128 -12.39 15.89 -4.99
CA THR A 128 -13.22 14.68 -4.81
C THR A 128 -13.24 14.16 -3.38
N ASN A 129 -12.17 14.37 -2.61
CA ASN A 129 -11.93 13.76 -1.29
C ASN A 129 -12.15 12.22 -1.26
N ASP A 130 -12.17 11.58 -2.43
CA ASP A 130 -12.43 10.14 -2.62
C ASP A 130 -11.15 9.37 -2.92
N THR A 131 -10.05 10.08 -3.15
CA THR A 131 -8.76 9.53 -3.52
C THR A 131 -7.66 10.14 -2.66
N VAL A 132 -6.86 9.26 -2.06
CA VAL A 132 -5.72 9.61 -1.21
C VAL A 132 -4.44 9.12 -1.88
N THR A 133 -3.48 10.02 -2.04
CA THR A 133 -2.13 9.72 -2.51
C THR A 133 -1.18 9.61 -1.31
N CYS A 134 -0.57 8.45 -1.19
CA CYS A 134 0.45 8.10 -0.21
C CYS A 134 1.83 8.11 -0.83
N SER A 135 2.78 8.79 -0.19
CA SER A 135 4.18 8.76 -0.58
C SER A 135 5.02 8.25 0.58
N CYS A 136 5.58 7.04 0.43
CA CYS A 136 6.30 6.34 1.48
C CYS A 136 7.69 5.93 1.01
N ASN A 137 8.69 5.96 1.89
CA ASN A 137 10.06 5.58 1.55
C ASN A 137 10.38 4.12 1.90
N HIS A 138 9.39 3.23 1.86
CA HIS A 138 9.56 1.81 2.19
C HIS A 138 8.62 0.94 1.36
N LEU A 139 9.04 -0.32 1.15
CA LEU A 139 8.23 -1.36 0.54
C LEU A 139 7.58 -2.16 1.66
N THR A 140 6.28 -2.01 1.84
CA THR A 140 5.48 -2.78 2.80
C THR A 140 4.03 -2.73 2.35
N THR A 141 3.15 -3.38 3.09
CA THR A 141 1.71 -3.30 2.92
C THR A 141 1.23 -1.88 3.25
N LEU A 142 0.77 -1.12 2.26
CA LEU A 142 0.34 0.27 2.33
C LEU A 142 -1.19 0.38 2.17
N PRO A 143 -1.93 0.78 3.22
CA PRO A 143 -3.29 1.29 3.08
C PRO A 143 -3.49 2.73 3.57
N ALA A 144 -4.70 3.26 3.36
CA ALA A 144 -5.18 4.49 3.97
C ALA A 144 -6.07 4.15 5.17
N LEU A 145 -5.84 4.83 6.31
CA LEU A 145 -6.79 4.97 7.41
C LEU A 145 -7.65 6.21 7.19
#